data_AF-A0AAP9YK08-F1
#
_entry.id   AF-A0AAP9YK08-F1
#
_cell.length_a   1.000
_cell.length_b   1.000
_cell.length_c   1.000
_cell.angle_alpha   90.00
_cell.angle_beta   90.00
_cell.angle_gamma   90.00
#
_symmetry.space_group_name_H-M   'P 1'
#
loop_
_entity.id
_entity.type
_entity.pdbx_description
1 polymer ?
#
loop_
_entity_poly.entity_id
_entity_poly.type
_entity_poly.pdbx_seq_one_letter_code
_entity_poly.pdbx_strand_id
1 'polypeptide(L)'
;MAGSSVLCRRCNRWMVPRVIYSRSFPGVNGWRIGGGKPISNCCPFCLSEYWDELEEPSPLRGSLFMKLLSIPLTLIMFALLFGIVLKLSVWLDSSEVLLAGNILSVYAVYRFGRWFVN
;
A
#
# COMPACT_ATOMS: atom_id res chain seq x y z
N MET A 1 0.09 -6.16 -33.92
CA MET A 1 -0.95 -5.76 -32.95
C MET A 1 -1.15 -4.27 -33.11
N ALA A 2 -2.26 -3.85 -33.72
CA ALA A 2 -2.57 -2.43 -33.90
C ALA A 2 -2.81 -1.82 -32.51
N GLY A 3 -1.87 -1.01 -32.02
CA GLY A 3 -2.00 -0.34 -30.73
C GLY A 3 -3.09 0.72 -30.85
N SER A 4 -4.27 0.46 -30.28
CA SER A 4 -5.32 1.46 -30.16
C SER A 4 -4.75 2.65 -29.40
N SER A 5 -4.56 3.77 -30.09
CA SER A 5 -4.13 5.01 -29.47
C SER A 5 -5.20 5.46 -28.47
N VAL A 6 -4.78 5.78 -27.25
CA VAL A 6 -5.64 6.27 -26.17
C VAL A 6 -5.29 7.72 -25.87
N LEU A 7 -6.27 8.50 -25.43
CA LEU A 7 -6.07 9.88 -25.00
C LEU A 7 -5.54 9.91 -23.56
N CYS A 8 -4.41 10.55 -23.32
CA CYS A 8 -3.95 10.85 -21.97
C CYS A 8 -4.80 11.98 -21.37
N ARG A 9 -5.46 11.74 -20.23
CA ARG A 9 -6.27 12.75 -19.53
C ARG A 9 -5.44 13.85 -18.85
N ARG A 10 -4.13 13.65 -18.71
CA ARG A 10 -3.19 14.63 -18.12
C ARG A 10 -2.73 15.68 -19.14
N CYS A 11 -2.19 15.21 -20.27
CA CYS A 11 -1.57 16.08 -21.28
C CYS A 11 -2.43 16.27 -22.53
N ASN A 12 -3.61 15.64 -22.59
CA ASN A 12 -4.55 15.68 -23.72
C ASN A 12 -3.92 15.32 -25.07
N ARG A 13 -2.96 14.39 -25.07
CA ARG A 13 -2.32 13.86 -26.27
C ARG A 13 -2.72 12.42 -26.51
N TRP A 14 -2.93 12.08 -27.77
CA TRP A 14 -3.09 10.70 -28.21
C TRP A 14 -1.76 9.98 -28.11
N MET A 15 -1.77 8.80 -27.49
CA MET A 15 -0.57 8.06 -27.18
C MET A 15 -0.81 6.54 -27.18
N VAL A 16 0.27 5.78 -27.22
CA VAL A 16 0.28 4.37 -26.85
C VAL A 16 1.02 4.26 -25.52
N PRO A 17 0.37 3.79 -24.43
CA PRO A 17 0.99 3.71 -23.12
C PRO A 17 2.25 2.86 -23.18
N ARG A 18 3.33 3.32 -22.53
CA ARG A 18 4.57 2.56 -22.43
C ARG A 18 4.52 1.72 -21.17
N VAL A 19 4.76 0.43 -21.30
CA VAL A 19 4.80 -0.50 -20.16
C VAL A 19 6.07 -0.24 -19.34
N ILE A 20 5.90 -0.06 -18.03
CA ILE A 20 6.97 -0.01 -17.04
C ILE A 20 7.18 -1.43 -16.52
N TYR A 21 8.42 -1.90 -16.66
CA TYR A 21 8.82 -3.21 -16.17
C TYR A 21 9.49 -3.12 -14.81
N SER A 22 9.38 -4.20 -14.04
CA SER A 22 10.08 -4.34 -12.78
C SER A 22 11.59 -4.26 -12.98
N ARG A 23 12.23 -3.47 -12.11
CA ARG A 23 13.69 -3.38 -12.06
C ARG A 23 14.25 -4.74 -11.64
N SER A 24 15.33 -5.13 -12.29
CA SER A 24 16.12 -6.28 -11.89
C SER A 24 17.09 -5.90 -10.78
N PHE A 25 17.36 -6.83 -9.87
CA PHE A 25 18.39 -6.62 -8.84
C PHE A 25 19.76 -6.98 -9.40
N PRO A 26 20.80 -6.17 -9.16
CA PRO A 26 22.16 -6.52 -9.53
C PRO A 26 22.62 -7.68 -8.65
N GLY A 27 22.89 -8.83 -9.27
CA GLY A 27 23.60 -9.95 -8.66
C GLY A 27 25.12 -9.81 -8.83
N VAL A 28 25.84 -10.77 -8.28
CA VAL A 28 27.31 -10.85 -8.35
C VAL A 28 27.73 -11.10 -9.80
N ASN A 29 28.84 -10.48 -10.25
CA ASN A 29 29.40 -10.62 -11.60
C ASN A 29 28.46 -10.22 -12.75
N GLY A 30 27.62 -9.20 -12.55
CA GLY A 30 26.76 -8.65 -13.60
C GLY A 30 25.52 -9.48 -13.93
N TRP A 31 25.35 -10.64 -13.27
CA TRP A 31 24.12 -11.41 -13.36
C TRP A 31 22.96 -10.61 -12.77
N ARG A 32 21.83 -10.50 -13.47
CA ARG A 32 20.65 -9.78 -12.97
C ARG A 32 19.60 -10.78 -12.51
N ILE A 33 19.17 -10.69 -11.25
CA ILE A 33 18.17 -11.60 -10.67
C ILE A 33 16.83 -10.87 -10.58
N GLY A 34 15.79 -11.49 -11.16
CA GLY A 34 14.46 -10.90 -11.25
C GLY A 34 14.36 -9.77 -12.28
N GLY A 35 13.19 -9.13 -12.38
CA GLY A 35 12.89 -8.08 -13.35
C GLY A 35 12.05 -8.54 -14.54
N GLY A 36 11.61 -7.60 -15.38
CA GLY A 36 10.90 -7.90 -16.64
C GLY A 36 9.41 -8.25 -16.50
N LYS A 37 8.85 -8.23 -15.29
CA LYS A 37 7.40 -8.32 -15.09
C LYS A 37 6.77 -6.95 -15.35
N PRO A 38 5.69 -6.84 -16.14
CA PRO A 38 4.97 -5.59 -16.28
C PRO A 38 4.41 -5.18 -14.90
N ILE A 39 4.76 -3.98 -14.43
CA ILE A 39 4.24 -3.43 -13.16
C ILE A 39 3.09 -2.47 -13.45
N SER A 40 3.33 -1.49 -14.32
CA SER A 40 2.39 -0.42 -14.65
C SER A 40 2.63 0.07 -16.08
N ASN A 41 1.92 1.10 -16.51
CA ASN A 41 2.14 1.78 -17.78
C ASN A 41 2.12 3.30 -17.57
N CYS A 42 2.77 4.04 -18.46
CA CYS A 42 2.84 5.50 -18.36
C CYS A 42 2.66 6.20 -19.70
N CYS A 43 2.32 7.48 -19.63
CA CYS A 43 2.30 8.36 -20.79
C CYS A 43 3.73 8.69 -21.24
N PRO A 44 4.08 8.51 -22.54
CA PRO A 44 5.43 8.83 -23.03
C PRO A 44 5.72 10.35 -23.10
N PHE A 45 4.70 11.20 -23.01
CA PHE A 45 4.86 12.65 -23.11
C PHE A 45 5.00 13.33 -21.74
N CYS A 46 4.11 13.02 -20.80
CA CYS A 46 4.11 13.61 -19.46
C CYS A 46 4.65 12.68 -18.37
N LEU A 47 5.04 11.43 -18.71
CA LEU A 47 5.57 10.42 -17.79
C LEU A 47 4.63 10.07 -16.62
N SER A 48 3.35 10.43 -16.70
CA SER A 48 2.35 10.09 -15.68
C SER A 48 1.96 8.62 -15.79
N GLU A 49 2.02 7.89 -14.68
CA GLU A 49 1.49 6.52 -14.54
C GLU A 49 -0.05 6.52 -14.46
N TYR A 50 -0.65 7.62 -13.98
CA TYR A 50 -2.10 7.80 -13.80
C TYR A 50 -2.70 8.61 -14.95
N TRP A 51 -2.42 8.15 -16.17
CA TRP A 51 -2.78 8.85 -17.41
C TRP A 51 -4.24 8.65 -17.83
N ASP A 52 -4.90 7.61 -17.32
CA ASP A 52 -6.28 7.21 -17.56
C ASP A 52 -7.25 7.70 -16.47
N GLU A 53 -6.73 7.99 -15.28
CA GLU A 53 -7.49 8.51 -14.13
C GLU A 53 -7.87 9.99 -14.32
N LEU A 54 -9.09 10.34 -13.89
CA LEU A 54 -9.59 11.71 -13.88
C LEU A 54 -9.06 12.52 -12.69
N GLU A 55 -8.76 11.83 -11.60
CA GLU A 55 -8.39 12.43 -10.32
C GLU A 55 -6.95 12.03 -10.01
N GLU A 56 -6.15 12.95 -9.47
CA GLU A 56 -4.81 12.62 -9.02
C GLU A 56 -4.91 11.72 -7.80
N PRO A 57 -4.29 10.52 -7.80
CA PRO A 57 -4.17 9.79 -6.56
C PRO A 57 -3.40 10.70 -5.60
N SER A 58 -3.96 10.91 -4.41
CA SER A 58 -3.37 11.86 -3.48
C SER A 58 -1.91 11.46 -3.20
N PRO A 59 -0.94 12.39 -3.29
CA PRO A 59 0.48 12.06 -3.17
C PRO A 59 0.84 11.45 -1.80
N LEU A 60 -0.07 11.58 -0.84
CA LEU A 60 0.02 10.98 0.48
C LEU A 60 -0.26 9.47 0.43
N ARG A 61 -1.26 9.03 -0.33
CA ARG A 61 -1.75 7.65 -0.35
C ARG A 61 -0.74 6.75 -1.05
N GLY A 62 -0.04 5.93 -0.26
CA GLY A 62 1.02 5.04 -0.74
C GLY A 62 2.45 5.62 -0.68
N SER A 63 2.63 6.86 -0.21
CA SER A 63 3.97 7.44 -0.01
C SER A 63 4.78 6.65 1.04
N LEU A 64 6.11 6.62 0.88
CA LEU A 64 7.01 6.03 1.88
C LEU A 64 6.79 6.64 3.28
N PHE A 65 6.48 7.93 3.35
CA PHE A 65 6.15 8.61 4.60
C PHE A 65 4.90 8.04 5.28
N MET A 66 3.82 7.77 4.54
CA MET A 66 2.62 7.15 5.12
C MET A 66 2.88 5.70 5.56
N LYS A 67 3.71 4.95 4.83
CA LYS A 67 4.14 3.61 5.26
C LYS A 67 5.02 3.64 6.51
N LEU A 68 5.86 4.67 6.65
CA LEU A 68 6.68 4.87 7.85
C LEU A 68 5.82 5.31 9.04
N LEU A 69 4.85 6.20 8.84
CA LEU A 69 3.92 6.66 9.86
C LEU A 69 2.92 5.59 10.29
N SER A 70 2.60 4.62 9.42
CA SER A 70 1.67 3.54 9.77
C SER A 70 2.20 2.63 10.88
N ILE A 71 3.52 2.46 10.97
CA ILE A 71 4.16 1.59 11.97
C ILE A 71 3.95 2.11 13.40
N PRO A 72 4.36 3.35 13.77
CA PRO A 72 4.14 3.86 15.12
C PRO A 72 2.64 4.00 15.41
N LEU A 73 1.81 4.37 14.43
CA LEU A 73 0.37 4.54 14.63
C LEU A 73 -0.32 3.20 14.95
N THR A 74 0.04 2.12 14.25
CA THR A 74 -0.50 0.77 14.53
C THR A 74 -0.04 0.24 15.89
N LEU A 75 1.20 0.52 16.30
CA LEU A 75 1.71 0.14 17.62
C LEU A 75 0.99 0.88 18.76
N ILE A 76 0.76 2.19 18.60
CA ILE A 76 0.01 2.99 19.58
C ILE A 76 -1.43 2.46 19.70
N MET A 77 -2.08 2.20 18.56
CA MET A 77 -3.43 1.61 18.55
C MET A 77 -3.48 0.25 19.25
N PHE A 78 -2.51 -0.62 19.00
CA PHE A 78 -2.43 -1.91 19.68
C PHE A 78 -2.25 -1.74 21.19
N ALA A 79 -1.36 -0.87 21.65
CA ALA A 79 -1.12 -0.62 23.07
C ALA A 79 -2.39 -0.12 23.78
N LEU A 80 -3.15 0.77 23.15
CA LEU A 80 -4.41 1.28 23.70
C LEU A 80 -5.47 0.17 23.80
N LEU A 81 -5.66 -0.62 22.74
CA LEU A 81 -6.62 -1.72 22.73
C LEU A 81 -6.26 -2.80 23.74
N PHE A 82 -4.98 -3.17 23.82
CA PHE A 82 -4.46 -4.11 24.80
C PHE A 82 -4.72 -3.64 26.24
N GLY A 83 -4.47 -2.36 26.53
CA GLY A 83 -4.75 -1.78 27.85
C GLY A 83 -6.23 -1.81 28.23
N ILE A 84 -7.12 -1.57 27.26
CA ILE A 84 -8.59 -1.67 27.47
C ILE A 84 -8.99 -3.12 27.76
N VAL A 85 -8.53 -4.07 26.93
CA VAL A 85 -8.84 -5.49 27.09
C VAL A 85 -8.31 -6.02 28.42
N LEU A 86 -7.10 -5.62 28.84
CA LEU A 86 -6.56 -5.98 30.15
C LEU A 86 -7.45 -5.49 31.28
N LYS A 87 -7.82 -4.20 31.30
CA LYS A 87 -8.71 -3.66 32.33
C LYS A 87 -10.06 -4.37 32.34
N LEU A 88 -10.62 -4.65 31.17
CA LEU A 88 -11.88 -5.36 31.02
C LEU A 88 -11.80 -6.80 31.55
N SER A 89 -10.70 -7.50 31.26
CA SER A 89 -10.48 -8.88 31.71
C SER A 89 -10.33 -8.98 33.22
N VAL A 90 -9.64 -8.02 33.85
CA VAL A 90 -9.50 -7.93 35.32
C VAL A 90 -10.83 -7.60 35.97
N TRP A 91 -11.63 -6.71 35.36
CA TRP A 91 -12.93 -6.34 35.90
C TRP A 91 -13.96 -7.48 35.82
N LEU A 92 -13.89 -8.31 34.78
CA LEU A 92 -14.76 -9.47 34.58
C LEU A 92 -14.21 -10.78 35.17
N ASP A 93 -13.01 -10.75 35.75
CA ASP A 93 -12.23 -11.91 36.22
C ASP A 93 -12.23 -13.08 35.22
N SER A 94 -12.04 -12.76 33.94
CA SER A 94 -12.21 -13.70 32.82
C SER A 94 -11.00 -13.72 31.90
N SER A 95 -10.32 -14.86 31.85
CA SER A 95 -9.22 -15.14 30.93
C SER A 95 -9.68 -15.29 29.46
N GLU A 96 -10.93 -15.71 29.24
CA GLU A 96 -11.54 -15.81 27.91
C GLU A 96 -11.67 -14.44 27.25
N VAL A 97 -12.05 -13.42 28.03
CA VAL A 97 -12.14 -12.03 27.57
C VAL A 97 -10.76 -11.49 27.20
N LEU A 98 -9.72 -11.85 27.97
CA LEU A 98 -8.34 -11.48 27.65
C LEU A 98 -7.90 -12.09 26.31
N LEU A 99 -8.16 -13.38 26.11
CA LEU A 99 -7.77 -14.08 24.88
C LEU A 99 -8.54 -13.53 23.66
N ALA A 100 -9.87 -13.51 23.73
CA ALA A 100 -10.73 -13.04 22.64
C ALA A 100 -10.50 -11.56 22.31
N GLY A 101 -10.34 -10.72 23.34
CA GLY A 101 -10.06 -9.30 23.18
C GLY A 101 -8.70 -9.04 22.53
N ASN A 102 -7.67 -9.83 22.85
CA ASN A 102 -6.36 -9.72 22.21
C ASN A 102 -6.39 -10.13 20.74
N ILE A 103 -7.08 -11.23 20.41
CA ILE A 103 -7.26 -11.67 19.01
C ILE A 103 -7.99 -10.56 18.22
N LEU A 104 -9.05 -9.98 18.79
CA LEU A 104 -9.79 -8.89 18.17
C LEU A 104 -8.92 -7.64 18.00
N SER A 105 -8.08 -7.32 18.98
CA SER A 105 -7.15 -6.18 18.93
C SER A 105 -6.14 -6.34 17.80
N VAL A 106 -5.54 -7.52 17.65
CA VAL A 106 -4.62 -7.82 16.54
C VAL A 106 -5.34 -7.71 15.20
N TYR A 107 -6.54 -8.27 15.09
CA TYR A 107 -7.35 -8.18 13.87
C TYR A 107 -7.69 -6.73 13.49
N ALA A 108 -8.11 -5.93 14.48
CA ALA A 108 -8.44 -4.51 14.28
C ALA A 108 -7.23 -3.70 13.82
N VAL A 109 -6.06 -3.90 14.45
CA VAL A 109 -4.81 -3.22 14.10
C VAL A 109 -4.34 -3.64 12.70
N TYR A 110 -4.41 -4.93 12.37
CA TYR A 110 -4.09 -5.43 11.03
C TYR A 110 -4.99 -4.79 9.96
N ARG A 111 -6.30 -4.76 10.21
CA ARG A 111 -7.27 -4.16 9.28
C ARG A 111 -7.05 -2.66 9.12
N PHE A 112 -6.77 -1.96 10.21
CA PHE A 112 -6.44 -0.54 10.20
C PHE A 112 -5.14 -0.26 9.44
N GLY A 113 -4.06 -1.02 9.69
CA GLY A 113 -2.79 -0.85 8.99
C GLY A 113 -2.92 -1.08 7.48
N ARG A 114 -3.67 -2.10 7.06
CA ARG A 114 -3.99 -2.35 5.64
C ARG A 114 -4.76 -1.20 5.01
N TRP A 115 -5.75 -0.64 5.70
CA TRP A 115 -6.53 0.49 5.21
C TRP A 115 -5.72 1.79 5.16
N PHE A 116 -4.85 2.03 6.14
CA PHE A 116 -4.04 3.25 6.20
C PHE A 116 -2.95 3.29 5.11
N VAL A 117 -2.43 2.12 4.72
CA VAL A 117 -1.38 2.00 3.69
C VAL A 117 -1.94 1.92 2.27
N ASN A 118 -3.17 1.40 2.08
CA ASN A 118 -3.83 1.22 0.76
C ASN A 118 -4.82 2.35 0.43
#